data_AF-A0A1W6WR71-F1
#
_entry.id   AF-A0A1W6WR71-F1
#
_cell.length_a   1.000
_cell.length_b   1.000
_cell.length_c   1.000
_cell.angle_alpha   90.00
_cell.angle_beta   90.00
_cell.angle_gamma   90.00
#
_symmetry.space_group_name_H-M   'P 1'
#
loop_
_entity.id
_entity.type
_entity.pdbx_description
1 polymer ?
#
loop_
_entity_poly.entity_id
_entity_poly.type
_entity_poly.pdbx_seq_one_letter_code
_entity_poly.pdbx_strand_id
1 'polypeptide(L)' 'MAKYEKPRCDCGSPLAFRGYIYAVTGVTQKGLPSMYRPLPIKGLEKGEDLFCWHCRKSYEIGKDQKGRIVRVN' A
#
# COMPACT_ATOMS: atom_id res chain seq x y z
N MET A 1 25.49 -14.22 3.67
CA MET A 1 24.22 -13.94 2.96
C MET A 1 23.33 -13.11 3.88
N ALA A 2 22.98 -11.87 3.50
CA ALA A 2 22.14 -11.01 4.35
C ALA A 2 20.72 -11.56 4.47
N LYS A 3 20.27 -11.81 5.70
CA LYS A 3 18.91 -12.23 6.05
C LYS A 3 17.94 -11.14 5.58
N TYR A 4 16.84 -11.54 4.92
CA TYR A 4 15.81 -10.57 4.54
C TYR A 4 15.17 -10.00 5.80
N GLU A 5 15.22 -8.68 5.96
CA GLU A 5 14.47 -7.96 6.97
C GLU A 5 13.25 -7.30 6.33
N LYS A 6 12.09 -7.39 7.00
CA LYS A 6 10.88 -6.71 6.54
C LYS A 6 11.13 -5.20 6.52
N PRO A 7 10.64 -4.48 5.50
CA PRO A 7 10.85 -3.04 5.39
C PRO A 7 10.23 -2.29 6.59
N ARG A 8 11.00 -1.32 7.10
CA ARG A 8 10.65 -0.49 8.26
C ARG A 8 10.52 0.98 7.86
N CYS A 9 9.70 1.71 8.59
CA CYS A 9 9.61 3.16 8.48
C CYS A 9 10.90 3.80 9.02
N ASP A 10 11.18 5.05 8.62
CA ASP A 10 12.29 5.83 9.20
C ASP A 10 12.18 5.96 10.73
N CYS A 11 10.97 5.90 11.28
CA CYS A 11 10.74 5.90 12.73
C CYS A 11 10.91 4.51 13.39
N GLY A 12 11.47 3.52 12.69
CA GLY A 12 11.77 2.18 13.21
C GLY A 12 10.58 1.23 13.33
N SER A 13 9.35 1.74 13.24
CA SER A 13 8.12 0.94 13.27
C SER A 13 7.99 0.05 12.01
N PRO A 14 7.38 -1.15 12.13
CA PRO A 14 7.12 -2.01 10.98
C PRO A 14 6.15 -1.35 10.00
N LEU A 15 6.38 -1.57 8.70
CA LEU A 15 5.45 -1.17 7.66
C LEU A 15 4.41 -2.27 7.42
N ALA A 16 3.19 -1.87 7.15
CA ALA A 16 2.09 -2.75 6.77
C ALA A 16 1.66 -2.46 5.33
N PHE A 17 1.29 -3.50 4.59
CA PHE A 17 0.63 -3.29 3.30
C PHE A 17 -0.70 -2.60 3.50
N ARG A 18 -0.91 -1.55 2.70
CA ARG A 18 -2.18 -0.86 2.60
C ARG A 18 -2.64 -0.94 1.14
N GLY A 19 -3.72 -1.67 0.93
CA GLY A 19 -4.43 -1.71 -0.34
C GLY A 19 -5.62 -0.76 -0.29
N TYR A 20 -6.15 -0.42 -1.47
CA TYR A 20 -7.37 0.37 -1.59
C TYR A 20 -8.36 -0.37 -2.49
N ILE A 21 -9.62 -0.41 -2.07
CA ILE A 21 -10.73 -0.83 -2.93
C ILE A 21 -11.49 0.40 -3.35
N TYR A 22 -11.64 0.57 -4.64
CA TYR A 22 -12.55 1.53 -5.23
C TYR A 22 -13.88 0.81 -5.47
N ALA A 23 -14.91 1.18 -4.70
CA ALA A 23 -16.26 0.70 -4.95
C ALA A 23 -16.91 1.60 -6.02
N VAL A 24 -17.41 0.99 -7.10
CA VAL A 24 -18.26 1.71 -8.05
C VAL A 24 -19.65 1.82 -7.42
N THR A 25 -20.04 3.02 -7.00
CA THR A 25 -21.30 3.23 -6.27
C THR A 25 -22.43 3.72 -7.17
N GLY A 26 -22.15 3.96 -8.45
CA GLY A 26 -23.16 4.38 -9.41
C GLY A 26 -22.55 4.84 -10.73
N VAL A 27 -23.39 5.41 -11.59
CA VAL A 27 -22.98 6.00 -12.87
C VAL A 27 -23.36 7.47 -12.83
N THR A 28 -22.41 8.35 -13.16
CA THR A 28 -22.62 9.79 -13.26
C THR A 28 -23.59 10.13 -14.40
N GLN A 29 -24.14 11.36 -14.40
CA GLN A 29 -25.01 11.83 -15.49
C GLN A 29 -24.34 11.80 -16.88
N LYS A 30 -23.01 11.77 -16.94
CA LYS A 30 -22.21 11.65 -18.17
C LYS A 30 -21.93 10.20 -18.57
N GLY A 31 -22.52 9.21 -17.90
CA GLY A 31 -22.30 7.79 -18.19
C GLY A 31 -20.99 7.20 -17.64
N LEU A 32 -20.22 7.99 -16.87
CA LEU A 32 -18.96 7.51 -16.29
C LEU A 32 -19.20 6.84 -14.93
N PRO A 33 -18.48 5.76 -14.59
CA PRO A 33 -18.58 5.14 -13.27
C PRO A 33 -18.19 6.14 -12.17
N SER A 34 -19.09 6.31 -11.20
CA SER A 34 -18.83 7.08 -9.99
C SER A 34 -18.09 6.19 -9.00
N MET A 35 -16.80 6.44 -8.80
CA MET A 35 -16.00 5.73 -7.81
C MET A 35 -16.14 6.41 -6.44
N TYR A 36 -16.53 5.65 -5.42
CA TYR A 36 -16.49 6.10 -4.04
C TYR A 36 -15.07 6.03 -3.50
N ARG A 37 -14.79 6.85 -2.48
CA ARG A 37 -13.47 6.99 -1.85
C ARG A 37 -12.83 5.63 -1.56
N PRO A 38 -11.50 5.52 -1.74
CA PRO A 38 -10.80 4.27 -1.55
C PRO A 38 -10.94 3.76 -0.10
N LEU A 39 -11.46 2.55 0.06
CA LEU A 39 -11.54 1.87 1.35
C LEU A 39 -10.21 1.14 1.62
N PRO A 40 -9.58 1.36 2.79
CA PRO A 40 -8.29 0.72 3.10
C PRO A 40 -8.48 -0.77 3.38
N ILE A 41 -7.81 -1.61 2.61
CA ILE A 41 -7.63 -3.04 2.90
C ILE A 41 -6.34 -3.20 3.70
N LYS A 42 -6.45 -3.66 4.94
CA LYS A 42 -5.29 -4.04 5.74
C LYS A 42 -4.90 -5.48 5.44
N GLY A 43 -3.60 -5.74 5.28
CA GLY A 43 -3.05 -7.10 5.42
C GLY A 43 -3.04 -7.99 4.18
N LEU A 44 -3.34 -7.46 2.99
CA LEU A 44 -3.05 -8.17 1.74
C LEU A 44 -1.69 -7.71 1.21
N GLU A 45 -0.83 -8.65 0.78
CA GLU A 45 0.43 -8.35 0.05
C GLU A 45 0.18 -7.71 -1.35
N LYS A 46 -1.08 -7.42 -1.68
CA LYS A 46 -1.55 -6.64 -2.84
C LYS A 46 -1.87 -5.19 -2.43
N GLY A 47 -0.98 -4.56 -1.66
CA GLY A 47 -1.09 -3.14 -1.31
C GLY A 47 -0.64 -2.23 -2.45
N GLU A 48 -1.17 -1.01 -2.53
CA GLU A 48 -0.60 0.04 -3.41
C GLU A 48 0.64 0.66 -2.75
N ASP A 49 0.66 0.73 -1.41
CA ASP A 49 1.77 1.32 -0.64
C ASP A 49 2.11 0.54 0.66
N LEU A 50 3.31 0.77 1.17
CA LEU A 50 3.76 0.37 2.51
C LEU A 50 3.49 1.51 3.49
N PHE A 51 2.56 1.30 4.41
CA PHE A 51 2.12 2.32 5.35
C PHE A 51 2.63 2.09 6.76
N CYS A 52 3.11 3.15 7.40
CA CYS A 52 3.46 3.16 8.81
C CYS A 52 2.28 3.67 9.65
N TRP A 53 1.68 2.81 10.47
CA TRP A 53 0.57 3.21 11.35
C TRP A 53 0.98 4.16 12.49
N HIS A 54 2.27 4.17 12.86
CA HIS A 54 2.78 5.04 13.91
C HIS A 54 2.97 6.48 13.41
N CYS A 55 3.71 6.64 12.31
CA CYS A 55 4.13 7.93 11.77
C CYS A 55 3.23 8.43 10.63
N ARG A 56 2.23 7.63 10.24
CA ARG A 56 1.30 7.87 9.12
C ARG A 56 1.97 8.22 7.78
N LYS A 57 3.19 7.71 7.57
CA LYS A 57 3.93 7.84 6.31
C LYS A 57 3.65 6.66 5.39
N SER A 58 3.63 6.95 4.10
CA SER A 58 3.52 6.00 3.00
C SER A 58 4.85 5.89 2.28
N TYR A 59 5.17 4.68 1.84
CA TYR A 59 6.32 4.39 0.99
C TYR A 59 5.85 3.55 -0.19
N GLU A 60 6.47 3.73 -1.34
CA GLU A 60 6.18 2.90 -2.50
C GLU A 60 6.72 1.47 -2.30
N ILE A 61 6.06 0.52 -2.97
CA ILE A 61 6.46 -0.88 -2.96
C ILE A 61 7.39 -1.13 -4.15
N GLY A 62 8.63 -1.51 -3.86
CA GLY A 62 9.57 -2.03 -4.85
C GLY A 62 9.84 -3.52 -4.66
N LYS A 63 10.59 -4.09 -5.60
CA LYS A 63 11.12 -5.45 -5.51
C LYS A 63 12.63 -5.43 -5.71
N ASP A 64 13.36 -6.18 -4.89
CA ASP A 64 14.79 -6.38 -5.09
C ASP A 64 15.07 -7.42 -6.21
N GLN A 65 16.35 -7.65 -6.51
CA GLN A 65 16.79 -8.64 -7.52
C GLN A 65 16.33 -10.09 -7.23
N LYS A 66 15.83 -10.37 -6.02
CA LYS A 66 15.31 -11.67 -5.59
C LYS A 66 13.79 -11.69 -5.49
N GLY A 67 13.11 -10.62 -5.96
CA GLY A 67 11.65 -10.49 -5.93
C GLY A 67 11.08 -10.18 -4.54
N ARG A 68 11.91 -9.86 -3.55
CA ARG A 68 11.46 -9.55 -2.19
C ARG A 68 11.02 -8.10 -2.10
N ILE A 69 9.99 -7.84 -1.31
CA ILE A 69 9.38 -6.52 -1.19
C ILE A 69 10.31 -5.59 -0.42
N VAL A 70 10.61 -4.44 -1.02
CA VAL A 70 11.41 -3.38 -0.40
C VAL A 70 10.62 -2.09 -0.43
N ARG A 71 10.91 -1.19 0.52
CA ARG A 71 10.39 0.19 0.44
C ARG A 71 11.18 0.96 -0.61
N VAL A 72 10.48 1.72 -1.44
CA VAL A 72 11.03 2.70 -2.36
C VAL A 72 10.51 4.07 -1.91
N ASN A 73 11.39 5.06 -1.92
CA ASN A 73 11.17 6.36 -1.30
C ASN A 73 10.70 7.37 -2.34
#